data_AF-A0A966WUB1-F1
#
_entry.id   AF-A0A966WUB1-F1
#
_cell.length_a   1.000
_cell.length_b   1.000
_cell.length_c   1.000
_cell.angle_alpha   90.00
_cell.angle_beta   90.00
_cell.angle_gamma   90.00
#
_symmetry.space_group_name_H-M   'P 1'
#
loop_
_entity.id
_entity.type
_entity.pdbx_description
1 polymer ?
#
loop_
_entity_poly.entity_id
_entity_poly.type
_entity_poly.pdbx_seq_one_letter_code
_entity_poly.pdbx_strand_id
1 'polypeptide(L)' 'MDTLPTTTSCYAERIAILQQQLKRMLNQSRQQSCTPEFLALLERQIQPLYAAIWAMHAEVEQDCDDR' A
#
# COMPACT_ATOMS: atom_id res chain seq x y z
N MET A 1 -11.91 -6.54 -19.31
CA MET A 1 -11.52 -5.81 -18.09
C MET A 1 -11.82 -6.74 -16.94
N ASP A 2 -10.81 -7.46 -16.44
CA ASP A 2 -10.98 -8.32 -15.27
C ASP A 2 -11.02 -7.43 -14.03
N THR A 3 -12.23 -7.09 -13.60
CA THR A 3 -12.46 -6.54 -12.27
C THR A 3 -12.16 -7.64 -11.26
N LEU A 4 -10.91 -7.66 -10.80
CA LEU A 4 -10.47 -8.50 -9.69
C LEU A 4 -11.41 -8.29 -8.50
N PRO A 5 -11.82 -9.37 -7.79
CA PRO A 5 -12.73 -9.26 -6.66
C PRO A 5 -12.14 -8.32 -5.61
N THR A 6 -12.90 -7.29 -5.30
CA THR A 6 -12.55 -6.24 -4.35
C THR A 6 -12.97 -6.71 -2.96
N THR A 7 -12.37 -7.80 -2.49
CA THR A 7 -12.62 -8.32 -1.14
C THR A 7 -11.44 -7.95 -0.24
N THR A 8 -11.72 -7.66 1.02
CA THR A 8 -10.73 -7.36 2.08
C THR A 8 -9.54 -8.32 2.11
N SER A 9 -9.74 -9.59 1.74
CA SER A 9 -8.67 -10.59 1.60
C SER A 9 -7.64 -10.26 0.50
N CYS A 10 -8.09 -9.77 -0.67
CA CYS A 10 -7.21 -9.36 -1.76
C CYS A 10 -6.44 -8.07 -1.43
N TYR A 11 -7.04 -7.17 -0.64
CA TYR A 11 -6.35 -6.00 -0.14
C TYR A 11 -5.26 -6.35 0.88
N ALA A 12 -5.54 -7.28 1.81
CA ALA A 12 -4.56 -7.71 2.81
C ALA A 12 -3.29 -8.30 2.16
N GLU A 13 -3.45 -9.16 1.15
CA GLU A 13 -2.32 -9.74 0.41
C GLU A 13 -1.53 -8.67 -0.35
N ARG A 14 -2.23 -7.76 -1.03
CA ARG A 14 -1.60 -6.67 -1.78
C ARG A 14 -0.86 -5.69 -0.87
N ILE A 15 -1.40 -5.41 0.32
CA ILE A 15 -0.73 -4.59 1.34
C ILE A 15 0.51 -5.29 1.87
N ALA A 16 0.45 -6.60 2.14
CA ALA A 16 1.61 -7.36 2.59
C ALA A 16 2.77 -7.32 1.57
N ILE A 17 2.46 -7.47 0.28
CA ILE A 17 3.44 -7.38 -0.81
C ILE A 17 4.08 -5.98 -0.86
N LEU A 18 3.27 -4.92 -0.81
CA LEU A 18 3.74 -3.54 -0.87
C LEU A 18 4.57 -3.18 0.38
N GLN A 19 4.17 -3.62 1.57
CA GLN A 19 4.94 -3.47 2.81
C GLN A 19 6.32 -4.15 2.71
N GLN A 20 6.38 -5.33 2.09
CA GLN A 20 7.65 -6.04 1.90
C GLN A 20 8.57 -5.34 0.88
N GLN A 21 8.00 -4.72 -0.16
CA GLN A 21 8.76 -3.89 -1.11
C GLN A 21 9.31 -2.63 -0.42
N LEU A 22 8.51 -1.94 0.38
CA LEU A 22 8.97 -0.77 1.15
C LEU A 22 10.07 -1.10 2.13
N LYS A 23 9.94 -2.20 2.88
CA LYS A 23 11.01 -2.66 3.80
C LYS A 23 12.31 -2.93 3.06
N ARG A 24 12.26 -3.53 1.87
CA ARG A 24 13.46 -3.73 1.03
C ARG A 24 14.08 -2.42 0.58
N MET A 25 13.26 -1.48 0.11
CA MET A 25 13.74 -0.16 -0.31
C MET A 25 14.36 0.61 0.87
N LEU A 26 13.71 0.65 2.04
CA LEU A 26 14.27 1.30 3.23
C LEU A 26 15.60 0.69 3.68
N ASN A 27 15.74 -0.63 3.58
CA ASN A 27 17.02 -1.30 3.86
C ASN A 27 18.11 -0.94 2.84
N GLN A 28 17.76 -0.81 1.55
CA GLN A 28 18.67 -0.32 0.51
C GLN A 28 19.07 1.14 0.76
N SER A 29 18.15 1.98 1.21
CA SER A 29 18.38 3.37 1.61
C SER A 29 19.31 3.53 2.81
N ARG A 30 19.42 2.52 3.67
CA ARG A 30 20.37 2.52 4.78
C ARG A 30 21.79 2.20 4.32
N GLN A 31 21.93 1.52 3.19
CA GLN A 31 23.21 1.09 2.63
C GLN A 31 23.74 2.04 1.55
N GLN A 32 22.84 2.70 0.82
CA GLN A 32 23.15 3.73 -0.18
C GLN A 32 22.73 5.09 0.36
N SER A 33 23.55 6.11 0.13
CA SER A 33 23.26 7.50 0.49
C SER A 33 21.81 7.85 0.10
N CYS A 34 20.99 8.29 1.06
CA CYS A 34 19.62 8.76 0.80
C CYS A 34 19.65 9.91 -0.22
N THR A 35 19.44 9.60 -1.51
CA THR A 35 19.34 10.62 -2.54
C THR A 35 17.90 11.12 -2.66
N PRO A 36 17.68 12.37 -3.11
CA PRO A 36 16.34 12.90 -3.32
C PRO A 36 15.53 12.07 -4.34
N GLU A 37 16.17 11.47 -5.35
CA GLU A 37 15.51 10.59 -6.33
C GLU A 37 14.98 9.31 -5.66
N PHE A 38 15.73 8.77 -4.72
CA PHE A 38 15.31 7.59 -3.96
C PHE A 38 14.11 7.91 -3.05
N LEU A 39 14.09 9.09 -2.42
CA LEU A 39 12.94 9.53 -1.61
C LEU A 39 11.68 9.72 -2.48
N ALA A 40 11.82 10.33 -3.66
CA ALA A 40 10.70 10.48 -4.61
C ALA A 40 10.17 9.13 -5.11
N LEU A 41 11.06 8.15 -5.32
CA LEU A 41 10.67 6.79 -5.67
C LEU A 41 9.90 6.13 -4.52
N LEU A 42 10.37 6.30 -3.28
CA LEU A 42 9.74 5.74 -2.09
C LEU A 42 8.33 6.31 -1.90
N GLU A 43 8.16 7.63 -2.06
CA GLU A 43 6.87 8.32 -1.99
C GLU A 43 5.88 7.77 -3.02
N ARG A 44 6.31 7.59 -4.27
CA ARG A 44 5.47 6.99 -5.33
C ARG A 44 5.04 5.56 -5.01
N GLN A 45 5.89 4.77 -4.36
CA GLN A 45 5.58 3.38 -3.98
C GLN A 45 4.66 3.29 -2.74
N ILE A 46 4.58 4.34 -1.93
CA ILE A 46 3.69 4.41 -0.76
C ILE A 46 2.25 4.77 -1.17
N GLN A 47 2.05 5.55 -2.24
CA GLN A 47 0.72 5.98 -2.70
C GLN A 47 -0.29 4.82 -2.89
N PRO A 48 0.05 3.69 -3.53
CA PRO A 48 -0.85 2.54 -3.65
C PRO A 48 -1.23 1.91 -2.31
N LEU A 49 -0.35 1.98 -1.29
CA LEU A 49 -0.65 1.50 0.05
C LEU A 49 -1.67 2.38 0.74
N TYR A 50 -1.50 3.70 0.67
CA TYR A 50 -2.50 4.63 1.22
C TYR A 50 -3.87 4.44 0.55
N ALA A 51 -3.91 4.30 -0.78
CA ALA A 51 -5.15 4.04 -1.50
C ALA A 51 -5.82 2.72 -1.07
N ALA A 52 -5.04 1.65 -0.88
CA ALA A 52 -5.55 0.35 -0.42
C ALA A 52 -6.06 0.40 1.03
N ILE A 53 -5.35 1.11 1.92
CA ILE A 53 -5.79 1.31 3.32
C ILE A 53 -7.08 2.12 3.36
N TRP A 54 -7.17 3.20 2.58
CA TRP A 54 -8.38 4.01 2.48
C TRP A 54 -9.57 3.25 1.89
N ALA A 55 -9.34 2.41 0.88
CA ALA A 55 -10.39 1.56 0.31
C ALA A 55 -10.94 0.58 1.35
N MET A 56 -10.07 -0.08 2.13
CA MET A 56 -10.53 -0.95 3.22
C MET A 56 -11.26 -0.17 4.31
N HIS A 57 -10.82 1.04 4.66
CA HIS A 57 -11.54 1.89 5.62
C HIS A 57 -12.95 2.25 5.14
N ALA A 58 -13.10 2.64 3.87
CA ALA A 58 -14.39 2.96 3.29
C ALA A 58 -15.35 1.76 3.28
N GLU A 59 -14.84 0.55 3.00
CA GLU A 59 -15.63 -0.68 3.10
C GLU A 59 -16.08 -0.99 4.53
N VAL A 60 -15.21 -0.76 5.53
CA VAL A 60 -15.55 -0.96 6.95
C VAL A 60 -16.55 0.08 7.46
N GLU A 61 -16.46 1.33 7.04
CA GLU A 61 -17.42 2.38 7.42
C GLU A 61 -18.80 2.13 6.80
N GLN A 62 -18.86 1.70 5.54
CA GLN A 62 -20.13 1.33 4.88
C GLN A 62 -20.84 0.15 5.57
N ASP A 63 -20.09 -0.86 6.02
CA ASP A 63 -20.66 -2.04 6.71
C ASP A 63 -21.14 -1.71 8.15
N CYS A 64 -20.71 -0.58 8.72
CA CYS A 64 -21.16 -0.09 10.03
C CYS A 64 -22.38 0.85 9.97
N ASP A 65 -22.61 1.56 8.86
CA ASP A 65 -23.77 2.46 8.67
C ASP A 65 -25.05 1.69 8.28
N ASP A 66 -24.92 0.49 7.70
CA ASP A 66 -26.04 -0.39 7.31
C ASP A 66 -26.57 -1.29 8.46
N ARG A 67 -26.18 -1.03 9.72
CA ARG A 67 -26.56 -1.85 10.91
C ARG A 67 -27.34 -1.14 12.00
#